data_AF-A0A315D2T7-F1
#
_entry.id   AF-A0A315D2T7-F1
#
_cell.length_a   1.000
_cell.length_b   1.000
_cell.length_c   1.000
_cell.angle_alpha   90.00
_cell.angle_beta   90.00
_cell.angle_gamma   90.00
#
_symmetry.space_group_name_H-M   'P 1'
#
loop_
_entity.id
_entity.type
_entity.pdbx_description
1 polymer ?
#
loop_
_entity_poly.entity_id
_entity_poly.type
_entity_poly.pdbx_seq_one_letter_code
_entity_poly.pdbx_strand_id
1 'polypeptide(L)'
;MKLNRGEPDHAYWKKPFSHKEMAAAWWGLGACSIVLGLQEWFDPSQAPFSGRWSWIKTMAFNAMGHQGPAIVYMGLGAILVAAGCLKWSHYRAQNRA
;
A
#
# COMPACT_ATOMS: atom_id res chain seq x y z
N MET A 1 24.76 2.15 -34.05
CA MET A 1 23.56 3.01 -34.04
C MET A 1 22.39 2.19 -33.51
N LYS A 2 21.64 2.70 -32.51
CA LYS A 2 20.42 2.03 -32.01
C LYS A 2 19.28 2.25 -33.00
N LEU A 3 18.64 1.17 -33.43
CA LEU A 3 17.54 1.20 -34.41
C LEU A 3 16.19 1.57 -33.80
N ASN A 4 16.02 1.46 -32.46
CA ASN A 4 14.77 1.77 -31.77
C ASN A 4 14.99 2.85 -30.70
N ARG A 5 14.31 3.99 -30.86
CA ARG A 5 14.37 5.15 -29.95
C ARG A 5 13.64 4.94 -28.61
N GLY A 6 12.92 3.84 -28.44
CA GLY A 6 12.15 3.52 -27.23
C GLY A 6 12.68 2.33 -26.43
N GLU A 7 13.81 1.75 -26.81
CA GLU A 7 14.35 0.60 -26.08
C GLU A 7 15.11 1.10 -24.84
N PRO A 8 14.75 0.67 -23.61
CA PRO A 8 15.41 1.15 -22.42
C PRO A 8 16.88 0.67 -22.37
N ASP A 9 17.78 1.63 -22.17
CA ASP A 9 19.24 1.47 -22.30
C ASP A 9 19.91 0.65 -21.19
N HIS A 10 19.16 0.30 -20.14
CA HIS A 10 19.72 -0.31 -18.96
C HIS A 10 19.01 -1.62 -18.57
N ALA A 11 19.82 -2.64 -18.26
CA ALA A 11 19.35 -4.00 -17.98
C ALA A 11 18.35 -4.11 -16.80
N TYR A 12 18.34 -3.16 -15.86
CA TYR A 12 17.40 -3.15 -14.74
C TYR A 12 15.98 -2.71 -15.12
N TRP A 13 15.77 -2.04 -16.26
CA TRP A 13 14.43 -1.74 -16.78
C TRP A 13 13.75 -2.96 -17.41
N LYS A 14 14.51 -4.03 -17.70
CA LYS A 14 14.01 -5.26 -18.33
C LYS A 14 13.63 -6.36 -17.33
N LYS A 15 13.95 -6.20 -16.03
CA LYS A 15 13.60 -7.21 -15.02
C LYS A 15 12.27 -6.82 -14.34
N PRO A 16 11.16 -7.53 -14.59
CA PRO A 16 9.98 -7.37 -13.76
C PRO A 16 10.33 -7.76 -12.32
N PHE A 17 9.83 -6.98 -11.35
CA PHE A 17 9.99 -7.31 -9.93
C PHE A 17 9.58 -8.77 -9.69
N SER A 18 10.42 -9.50 -8.94
CA SER A 18 10.09 -10.86 -8.54
C SER A 18 8.82 -10.84 -7.68
N HIS A 19 8.01 -11.90 -7.76
CA HIS A 19 6.81 -12.03 -6.94
C HIS A 19 7.11 -11.91 -5.43
N LYS A 20 8.32 -12.32 -5.01
CA LYS A 20 8.83 -12.11 -3.64
C LYS A 20 9.03 -10.64 -3.30
N GLU A 21 9.65 -9.87 -4.20
CA GLU A 21 9.91 -8.43 -4.01
C GLU A 21 8.61 -7.64 -4.03
N MET A 22 7.67 -8.01 -4.92
CA MET A 22 6.33 -7.48 -4.89
C MET A 22 5.66 -7.77 -3.55
N ALA A 23 5.61 -9.03 -3.10
CA ALA A 23 4.98 -9.36 -1.81
C ALA A 23 5.57 -8.56 -0.65
N ALA A 24 6.90 -8.43 -0.59
CA ALA A 24 7.58 -7.62 0.42
C ALA A 24 7.20 -6.13 0.34
N ALA A 25 7.07 -5.56 -0.86
CA ALA A 25 6.61 -4.19 -1.05
C ALA A 25 5.17 -3.99 -0.58
N TRP A 26 4.26 -4.93 -0.87
CA TRP A 26 2.87 -4.88 -0.40
C TRP A 26 2.76 -5.02 1.12
N TRP A 27 3.56 -5.88 1.73
CA TRP A 27 3.65 -5.98 3.19
C TRP A 27 4.23 -4.72 3.82
N GLY A 28 5.30 -4.15 3.25
CA GLY A 28 5.89 -2.90 3.75
C GLY A 28 4.90 -1.74 3.68
N LEU A 29 4.21 -1.58 2.55
CA LEU A 29 3.20 -0.53 2.38
C LEU A 29 2.01 -0.74 3.31
N GLY A 30 1.56 -1.99 3.46
CA GLY A 30 0.51 -2.35 4.42
C GLY A 30 0.91 -2.06 5.88
N ALA A 31 2.13 -2.41 6.27
CA ALA A 31 2.65 -2.11 7.60
C ALA A 31 2.71 -0.61 7.87
N CYS A 32 3.20 0.20 6.91
CA CYS A 32 3.18 1.65 7.02
C CYS A 32 1.77 2.21 7.19
N SER A 33 0.78 1.69 6.45
CA SER A 33 -0.62 2.10 6.60
C SER A 33 -1.21 1.70 7.96
N ILE A 34 -0.85 0.54 8.51
CA ILE A 34 -1.26 0.14 9.86
C ILE A 34 -0.64 1.07 10.90
N VAL A 35 0.64 1.42 10.78
CA VAL A 35 1.30 2.36 11.70
C VAL A 35 0.63 3.74 11.66
N LEU A 36 0.28 4.24 10.47
CA LEU A 36 -0.49 5.48 10.35
C LEU A 36 -1.87 5.37 11.00
N GLY A 37 -2.56 4.24 10.83
CA GLY A 37 -3.83 3.99 11.49
C GLY A 37 -3.73 3.91 13.00
N LEU A 38 -2.67 3.29 13.54
CA LEU A 38 -2.38 3.27 14.98
C LEU A 38 -2.05 4.66 15.51
N GLN A 39 -1.23 5.43 14.80
CA GLN A 39 -0.94 6.81 15.16
C GLN A 39 -2.24 7.62 15.25
N GLU A 40 -3.10 7.52 14.24
CA GLU A 40 -4.39 8.20 14.20
C GLU A 40 -5.38 7.68 15.26
N TRP A 41 -5.18 6.47 15.79
CA TRP A 41 -6.00 5.92 16.88
C TRP A 41 -5.61 6.49 18.25
N PHE A 42 -4.30 6.68 18.49
CA PHE A 42 -3.78 7.25 19.73
C PHE A 42 -3.78 8.78 19.74
N ASP A 43 -3.55 9.39 18.57
CA ASP A 43 -3.54 10.83 18.35
C ASP A 43 -4.41 11.18 17.12
N PRO A 44 -5.74 11.24 17.31
CA PRO A 44 -6.68 11.46 16.22
C PRO A 44 -6.59 12.88 15.68
N SER A 45 -6.45 13.02 14.36
CA SER A 45 -6.46 14.33 13.70
C SER A 45 -7.81 15.00 13.89
N GLN A 46 -7.79 16.25 14.32
CA GLN A 46 -9.01 17.05 14.45
C GLN A 46 -9.32 17.78 13.14
N ALA A 47 -10.60 18.01 12.87
CA ALA A 47 -11.01 18.88 11.78
C ALA A 47 -10.56 20.33 12.08
N PRO A 48 -10.21 21.14 11.06
CA PRO A 48 -10.30 20.85 9.61
C PRO A 48 -9.14 20.01 9.07
N PHE A 49 -9.46 18.94 8.33
CA PHE A 49 -8.47 18.10 7.66
C PHE A 49 -7.88 18.82 6.43
N SER A 50 -6.56 18.77 6.26
CA SER A 50 -5.85 19.39 5.13
C SER A 50 -5.17 18.36 4.22
N GLY A 51 -4.83 18.75 2.99
CA GLY A 51 -4.09 17.94 2.02
C GLY A 51 -4.96 17.14 1.03
N ARG A 52 -4.30 16.35 0.17
CA ARG A 52 -4.93 15.59 -0.94
C ARG A 52 -5.93 14.53 -0.48
N TRP A 53 -5.76 14.02 0.74
CA TRP A 53 -6.59 12.96 1.34
C TRP A 53 -7.60 13.52 2.35
N SER A 54 -7.74 14.85 2.44
CA SER A 54 -8.66 15.53 3.36
C SER A 54 -10.11 15.06 3.17
N TRP A 55 -10.55 14.86 1.92
CA TRP A 55 -11.91 14.41 1.64
C TRP A 55 -12.20 13.01 2.20
N ILE A 56 -11.24 12.08 2.15
CA ILE A 56 -11.37 10.74 2.76
C ILE A 56 -11.44 10.86 4.27
N LYS A 57 -10.56 11.68 4.88
CA LYS A 57 -10.58 11.90 6.33
C LYS A 57 -11.91 12.51 6.78
N THR A 58 -12.42 13.51 6.07
CA THR A 58 -13.72 14.12 6.36
C THR A 58 -14.87 13.13 6.21
N MET A 59 -14.89 12.33 5.14
CA MET A 59 -15.91 11.30 4.95
C MET A 59 -15.89 10.25 6.06
N ALA A 60 -14.69 9.77 6.42
CA ALA A 60 -14.50 8.80 7.49
C ALA A 60 -14.90 9.38 8.85
N PHE A 61 -14.54 10.62 9.13
CA PHE A 61 -14.93 11.35 10.33
C PHE A 61 -16.44 11.53 10.44
N ASN A 62 -17.11 11.87 9.33
CA ASN A 62 -18.56 12.03 9.33
C ASN A 62 -19.31 10.70 9.53
N ALA A 63 -18.75 9.59 9.05
CA ALA A 63 -19.39 8.27 9.14
C ALA A 63 -19.17 7.59 10.51
N MET A 64 -17.95 7.69 11.07
CA MET A 64 -17.52 6.91 12.23
C MET A 64 -16.98 7.77 13.39
N GLY A 65 -17.06 9.10 13.28
CA GLY A 65 -16.57 10.03 14.28
C GLY A 65 -15.04 10.12 14.33
N HIS A 66 -14.51 10.45 15.49
CA HIS A 66 -13.09 10.78 15.69
C HIS A 66 -12.12 9.65 15.28
N GLN A 67 -12.56 8.39 15.38
CA GLN A 67 -11.75 7.22 15.01
C GLN A 67 -11.92 6.77 13.55
N GLY A 68 -12.80 7.41 12.78
CA GLY A 68 -13.06 7.03 11.40
C GLY A 68 -11.81 7.00 10.52
N PRO A 69 -10.97 8.07 10.50
CA PRO A 69 -9.73 8.06 9.74
C PRO A 69 -8.79 6.90 10.12
N ALA A 70 -8.67 6.59 11.41
CA ALA A 70 -7.84 5.49 11.90
C ALA A 70 -8.31 4.13 11.38
N ILE A 71 -9.63 3.88 11.39
CA ILE A 71 -10.23 2.66 10.86
C ILE A 71 -9.95 2.51 9.36
N VAL A 72 -10.03 3.61 8.59
CA VAL A 72 -9.74 3.59 7.16
C VAL A 72 -8.28 3.21 6.89
N TYR A 73 -7.33 3.80 7.61
CA TYR A 73 -5.91 3.47 7.45
C TYR A 73 -5.58 2.03 7.86
N MET A 74 -6.16 1.55 8.98
CA MET A 74 -5.99 0.17 9.40
C MET A 74 -6.62 -0.82 8.41
N GLY A 75 -7.81 -0.53 7.89
CA GLY A 75 -8.48 -1.33 6.87
C GLY A 75 -7.66 -1.39 5.57
N LEU A 76 -7.18 -0.25 5.09
CA LEU A 76 -6.29 -0.19 3.94
C LEU A 76 -5.03 -1.04 4.16
N GLY A 77 -4.39 -0.89 5.33
CA GLY A 77 -3.21 -1.67 5.70
C GLY A 77 -3.48 -3.17 5.70
N ALA A 78 -4.59 -3.62 6.28
CA ALA A 78 -4.98 -5.03 6.29
C ALA A 78 -5.19 -5.60 4.87
N ILE A 79 -5.84 -4.85 3.98
CA ILE A 79 -6.04 -5.24 2.57
C ILE A 79 -4.71 -5.38 1.85
N LEU A 80 -3.79 -4.43 2.05
CA LEU A 80 -2.45 -4.46 1.45
C LEU A 80 -1.63 -5.65 1.95
N VAL A 81 -1.70 -5.95 3.24
CA VAL A 81 -1.03 -7.13 3.82
C VAL A 81 -1.61 -8.42 3.24
N ALA A 82 -2.93 -8.52 3.16
CA ALA A 82 -3.61 -9.68 2.56
C ALA A 82 -3.21 -9.86 1.08
N ALA A 83 -3.14 -8.78 0.31
CA ALA A 83 -2.69 -8.82 -1.08
C ALA A 83 -1.23 -9.30 -1.19
N GLY A 84 -0.35 -8.87 -0.29
CA GLY A 84 1.02 -9.38 -0.19
C GLY A 84 1.07 -10.89 0.10
N CYS A 85 0.20 -11.38 1.00
CA CYS A 85 0.09 -12.80 1.32
C CYS A 85 -0.37 -13.64 0.12
N LEU A 86 -1.35 -13.14 -0.65
CA LEU A 86 -1.82 -13.77 -1.89
C LEU A 86 -0.71 -13.82 -2.97
N LYS A 87 0.09 -12.76 -3.10
CA LYS A 87 1.23 -12.78 -4.04
C LYS A 87 2.32 -13.75 -3.60
N TRP A 88 2.58 -13.84 -2.30
CA TRP A 88 3.53 -14.80 -1.74
C TRP A 88 3.08 -16.25 -1.92
N SER A 89 1.77 -16.54 -1.75
CA SER A 89 1.23 -17.87 -1.97
C SER A 89 1.34 -18.29 -3.44
N HIS A 90 1.04 -17.39 -4.38
CA HIS A 90 1.26 -17.61 -5.81
C HIS A 90 2.73 -17.90 -6.15
N TYR A 91 3.66 -17.14 -5.59
CA TYR A 91 5.09 -17.43 -5.73
C TYR A 91 5.43 -18.83 -5.21
N ARG A 92 4.93 -19.20 -4.04
CA ARG A 92 5.22 -20.51 -3.44
C ARG A 92 4.64 -21.67 -4.25
N ALA A 93 3.48 -21.48 -4.87
CA ALA A 93 2.87 -22.46 -5.76
C ALA A 93 3.69 -22.67 -7.04
N GLN A 94 4.20 -21.58 -7.65
CA GLN A 94 5.02 -21.66 -8.86
C GLN A 94 6.39 -22.31 -8.66
N ASN A 95 6.96 -22.26 -7.45
CA ASN A 95 8.27 -22.88 -7.16
C ASN A 95 8.17 -24.30 -6.57
N ARG A 96 6.96 -24.85 -6.47
CA ARG A 96 6.73 -26.24 -6.03
C ARG A 96 6.39 -27.18 -7.19
N ALA A 97 6.11 -26.65 -8.38
CA ALA A 97 5.97 -27.38 -9.64
C ALA A 97 7.33 -27.47 -10.34
#